data_AF-A0A846TQJ8-F1
#
_entry.id   AF-A0A846TQJ8-F1
#
_cell.length_a   1.000
_cell.length_b   1.000
_cell.length_c   1.000
_cell.angle_alpha   90.00
_cell.angle_beta   90.00
_cell.angle_gamma   90.00
#
_symmetry.space_group_name_H-M   'P 1'
#
loop_
_entity.id
_entity.type
_entity.pdbx_description
1 polymer ?
#
loop_
_entity_poly.entity_id
_entity_poly.type
_entity_poly.pdbx_seq_one_letter_code
_entity_poly.pdbx_strand_id
1 'polypeptide(L)' 'MINNYEYQIFYEELKRLNKEYQRCEDATIKKFISMDIRLIENALEAI' A
#
# COMPACT_ATOMS: atom_id res chain seq x y z
N MET A 1 9.06 1.98 -20.87
CA MET A 1 8.11 3.08 -20.61
C MET A 1 7.58 2.82 -19.21
N ILE A 2 7.83 3.72 -18.26
CA ILE A 2 7.20 3.64 -16.93
C ILE A 2 5.70 3.58 -17.19
N ASN A 3 5.04 2.54 -16.68
CA ASN A 3 3.62 2.35 -16.86
C ASN A 3 2.90 3.34 -15.92
N ASN A 4 2.91 4.63 -16.29
CA ASN A 4 2.50 5.77 -15.45
C ASN A 4 1.13 5.56 -14.79
N TYR A 5 0.24 4.81 -15.44
CA TYR A 5 -1.09 4.49 -14.92
C TYR A 5 -1.06 3.45 -13.79
N GLU A 6 -0.31 2.36 -13.96
CA GLU A 6 -0.17 1.30 -12.96
C GLU A 6 0.56 1.81 -11.71
N TYR A 7 1.64 2.57 -11.92
CA TYR A 7 2.34 3.27 -10.84
C TYR A 7 1.38 4.18 -10.05
N GLN A 8 0.53 4.94 -10.75
CA GLN A 8 -0.40 5.86 -10.10
C GLN A 8 -1.50 5.13 -9.31
N ILE A 9 -1.98 3.97 -9.80
CA ILE A 9 -2.92 3.13 -9.05
C ILE A 9 -2.28 2.63 -7.75
N PHE A 10 -1.09 2.03 -7.83
CA PHE A 10 -0.41 1.50 -6.65
C PHE A 10 -0.03 2.60 -5.67
N TYR A 11 0.37 3.77 -6.16
CA TYR A 11 0.69 4.90 -5.30
C TYR A 11 -0.53 5.44 -4.53
N GLU A 12 -1.69 5.56 -5.18
CA GLU A 12 -2.92 5.99 -4.50
C GLU A 12 -3.44 4.92 -3.51
N GLU A 13 -3.29 3.64 -3.85
CA GLU A 13 -3.65 2.55 -2.95
C GLU A 13 -2.72 2.49 -1.72
N LEU A 14 -1.42 2.70 -1.91
CA LEU A 14 -0.45 2.82 -0.81
C LEU A 14 -0.83 3.96 0.15
N LYS A 15 -1.24 5.12 -0.37
CA LYS A 15 -1.75 6.22 0.46
C LYS A 15 -3.01 5.83 1.22
N ARG A 16 -3.95 5.12 0.59
CA ARG A 16 -5.19 4.64 1.22
C ARG A 16 -4.87 3.71 2.38
N LEU A 17 -4.05 2.69 2.17
CA LEU A 17 -3.68 1.71 3.19
C LEU A 17 -2.92 2.35 4.36
N ASN A 18 -2.03 3.31 4.11
CA ASN A 18 -1.35 4.04 5.18
C ASN A 18 -2.32 4.81 6.09
N LYS A 19 -3.38 5.39 5.53
CA LYS A 19 -4.44 6.04 6.33
C LYS A 19 -5.22 5.03 7.16
N GLU A 20 -5.55 3.87 6.59
CA GLU A 20 -6.23 2.80 7.32
C GLU A 20 -5.36 2.24 8.44
N TYR A 21 -4.06 2.04 8.20
CA TYR A 21 -3.10 1.60 9.23
C TYR A 21 -3.03 2.57 10.41
N GLN A 22 -3.06 3.87 10.15
CA GLN A 22 -3.05 4.90 11.19
C GLN A 22 -4.34 4.91 12.03
N ARG A 23 -5.49 4.64 11.40
CA ARG A 23 -6.81 4.64 12.06
C ARG A 23 -7.15 3.32 12.76
N CYS A 24 -6.53 2.22 12.36
CA CYS A 24 -6.81 0.90 12.91
C CYS A 24 -6.19 0.73 14.30
N GLU A 25 -7.05 0.45 15.28
CA GLU A 25 -6.69 0.13 16.67
C GLU A 25 -6.49 -1.37 16.89
N ASP A 26 -7.15 -2.23 16.10
CA ASP A 26 -7.01 -3.68 16.20
C ASP A 26 -5.64 -4.14 15.71
N ALA A 27 -4.85 -4.74 16.60
CA ALA A 27 -3.48 -5.15 16.30
C ALA A 27 -3.38 -6.22 15.20
N THR A 28 -4.37 -7.11 15.08
CA THR A 28 -4.39 -8.18 14.09
C THR A 28 -4.67 -7.61 12.70
N ILE A 29 -5.69 -6.75 12.60
CA ILE A 29 -6.02 -6.07 11.34
C ILE A 29 -4.87 -5.15 10.93
N LYS A 30 -4.28 -4.42 11.87
CA LYS A 30 -3.12 -3.54 11.64
C LYS A 30 -1.92 -4.30 11.06
N LYS A 31 -1.67 -5.53 11.54
CA LYS A 31 -0.67 -6.43 10.97
C LYS A 31 -0.97 -6.78 9.51
N PHE A 32 -2.21 -7.14 9.18
CA PHE A 32 -2.59 -7.42 7.79
C PHE A 32 -2.43 -6.20 6.89
N ILE A 33 -2.89 -5.03 7.32
CA ILE A 33 -2.71 -3.78 6.56
C ILE A 33 -1.21 -3.50 6.32
N SER A 34 -0.34 -3.72 7.31
CA SER A 34 1.11 -3.53 7.12
C SER A 34 1.73 -4.52 6.12
N MET A 35 1.19 -5.73 6.01
CA MET A 35 1.64 -6.71 5.02
C MET A 35 1.25 -6.26 3.61
N ASP A 36 0.02 -5.76 3.44
CA ASP A 36 -0.46 -5.23 2.16
C ASP A 36 0.34 -3.99 1.73
N ILE A 37 0.66 -3.09 2.66
CA ILE A 37 1.54 -1.93 2.40
C ILE A 37 2.87 -2.39 1.81
N ARG A 38 3.54 -3.36 2.45
CA ARG A 38 4.83 -3.89 1.96
C ARG A 38 4.71 -4.54 0.59
N LEU A 39 3.61 -5.24 0.31
CA LEU A 39 3.40 -5.84 -1.00
C LEU A 39 3.30 -4.77 -2.10
N ILE A 40 2.60 -3.67 -1.83
CA ILE A 40 2.47 -2.57 -2.78
C ILE A 40 3.78 -1.79 -2.94
N GLU A 41 4.53 -1.56 -1.86
CA GLU A 41 5.87 -0.95 -1.92
C GLU A 41 6.79 -1.77 -2.82
N ASN A 42 6.84 -3.10 -2.64
CA ASN A 42 7.63 -3.99 -3.49
C ASN A 42 7.17 -3.97 -4.95
N ALA A 43 5.86 -3.85 -5.20
CA ALA A 43 5.33 -3.75 -6.56
C ALA A 43 5.75 -2.43 -7.23
N LEU A 44 5.72 -1.31 -6.50
CA LEU A 44 6.17 0.00 -6.98
C LEU A 44 7.67 0.03 -7.29
N GLU A 45 8.50 -0.71 -6.55
CA GLU A 45 9.93 -0.84 -6.81
C GLU A 45 10.24 -1.68 -8.08
N ALA A 46 9.30 -2.54 -8.49
CA ALA A 46 9.49 -3.48 -9.58
C ALA A 46 9.01 -2.99 -10.96
N ILE A 47 8.31 -1.84 -11.03
CA ILE A 47 7.70 -1.27 -12.25
C ILE A 47 8.33 0.05 -12.71
#